data_AF-A0A517DS57-F1
#
_entry.id   AF-A0A517DS57-F1
#
_cell.length_a   1.000
_cell.length_b   1.000
_cell.length_c   1.000
_cell.angle_alpha   90.00
_cell.angle_beta   90.00
_cell.angle_gamma   90.00
#
_symmetry.space_group_name_H-M   'P 1'
#
loop_
_entity.id
_entity.type
_entity.pdbx_description
1 polymer ?
#
loop_
_entity_poly.entity_id
_entity_poly.type
_entity_poly.pdbx_seq_one_letter_code
_entity_poly.pdbx_strand_id
1 'polypeptide(L)' 'MTNTSCSEVMTCTDLVKLLRIQRHDFLNHLQVIHAMIQLGRGEKAIQYIEKLAHDPEMISNVLAAYQNKHL' A
#
# COMPACT_ATOMS: atom_id res chain seq x y z
N MET A 1 18.05 -36.47 -5.92
CA MET A 1 17.22 -35.90 -4.84
C MET A 1 17.33 -34.39 -4.94
N THR A 2 16.38 -33.75 -5.62
CA THR A 2 16.35 -32.29 -5.79
C THR A 2 15.65 -31.69 -4.58
N ASN A 3 16.43 -31.22 -3.61
CA ASN A 3 15.95 -30.36 -2.53
C ASN A 3 15.56 -29.02 -3.14
N THR A 4 14.36 -28.93 -3.69
CA THR A 4 13.71 -27.66 -3.95
C THR A 4 13.15 -27.20 -2.62
N SER A 5 13.80 -26.20 -2.01
CA SER A 5 13.32 -25.48 -0.85
C SER A 5 11.85 -25.09 -1.07
N CYS A 6 10.96 -25.61 -0.23
CA CYS A 6 9.57 -25.22 -0.21
C CYS A 6 9.50 -23.72 0.07
N SER A 7 9.15 -22.95 -0.95
CA SER A 7 8.86 -21.52 -0.86
C SER A 7 7.84 -21.26 0.23
N GLU A 8 8.10 -20.31 1.13
CA GLU A 8 7.17 -19.87 2.18
C GLU A 8 5.75 -19.70 1.63
N VAL A 9 4.84 -20.57 2.06
CA VAL A 9 3.42 -20.47 1.71
C VAL A 9 2.82 -19.36 2.55
N MET A 10 2.47 -18.23 1.92
CA MET A 10 1.72 -17.16 2.57
C MET A 10 0.37 -17.70 3.06
N THR A 11 0.07 -17.55 4.34
CA THR A 11 -1.19 -18.05 4.91
C THR A 11 -2.35 -17.10 4.62
N CYS A 12 -3.58 -17.61 4.67
CA CYS A 12 -4.79 -16.78 4.57
C CYS A 12 -4.82 -15.66 5.62
N THR A 13 -4.24 -15.88 6.81
CA THR A 13 -4.17 -14.87 7.87
C THR A 13 -3.23 -13.72 7.50
N ASP A 14 -2.12 -14.03 6.84
CA ASP A 14 -1.14 -13.01 6.43
C ASP A 14 -1.68 -12.19 5.25
N LEU A 15 -2.42 -12.82 4.34
CA LEU A 15 -3.22 -12.12 3.33
C LEU A 15 -4.23 -11.14 3.95
N VAL A 16 -4.96 -11.55 4.99
CA VAL A 16 -5.92 -10.67 5.66
C VAL A 16 -5.21 -9.48 6.33
N LYS A 17 -4.03 -9.69 6.94
CA LYS A 17 -3.23 -8.60 7.51
C LYS A 17 -2.77 -7.63 6.42
N LEU A 18 -2.29 -8.16 5.30
CA LEU A 18 -1.85 -7.41 4.13
C LEU A 18 -2.96 -6.47 3.62
N LEU A 19 -4.16 -7.02 3.44
CA LEU A 19 -5.34 -6.26 2.99
C LEU A 19 -5.76 -5.18 4.00
N ARG A 20 -5.58 -5.41 5.30
CA ARG A 20 -5.87 -4.39 6.32
C ARG A 20 -4.91 -3.20 6.23
N ILE A 21 -3.62 -3.45 6.01
CA ILE A 21 -2.61 -2.41 5.85
C ILE A 21 -2.91 -1.61 4.58
N GLN A 22 -3.14 -2.29 3.45
CA GLN A 22 -3.50 -1.63 2.20
C GLN A 22 -4.76 -0.77 2.33
N ARG A 23 -5.79 -1.28 3.02
CA ARG A 23 -7.02 -0.51 3.30
C ARG A 23 -6.74 0.72 4.17
N HIS A 24 -5.91 0.59 5.19
CA HIS A 24 -5.54 1.72 6.05
C HIS A 24 -4.85 2.82 5.24
N ASP A 25 -3.86 2.46 4.43
CA ASP A 25 -3.09 3.42 3.64
C ASP A 25 -3.98 4.11 2.60
N PHE A 26 -4.87 3.37 1.94
CA PHE A 26 -5.87 3.93 1.04
C PHE A 26 -6.79 4.96 1.73
N LEU A 27 -7.32 4.63 2.91
CA LEU A 27 -8.15 5.55 3.69
C LEU A 27 -7.38 6.80 4.13
N ASN A 28 -6.11 6.65 4.50
CA ASN A 28 -5.24 7.76 4.85
C ASN A 28 -5.03 8.73 3.67
N HIS A 29 -4.77 8.21 2.47
CA HIS A 29 -4.66 9.05 1.26
C HIS A 29 -5.95 9.84 0.99
N LEU A 30 -7.12 9.20 1.14
CA LEU A 30 -8.41 9.87 1.02
C LEU A 30 -8.62 10.95 2.08
N GLN A 31 -8.26 10.69 3.33
CA GLN A 31 -8.36 11.68 4.42
C GLN A 31 -7.48 12.91 4.16
N VAL A 32 -6.27 12.70 3.66
CA VAL A 32 -5.33 13.78 3.30
C VAL A 32 -5.90 14.63 2.16
N ILE A 33 -6.43 14.00 1.11
CA ILE A 33 -7.10 14.70 -0.01
C ILE A 33 -8.30 15.49 0.49
N HIS A 34 -9.16 14.85 1.30
CA HIS A 34 -10.35 15.49 1.87
C HIS A 34 -9.97 16.72 2.72
N ALA A 35 -8.95 16.60 3.58
CA ALA A 35 -8.45 17.72 4.38
C ALA A 35 -7.92 18.86 3.50
N MET A 36 -7.20 18.56 2.41
CA MET A 36 -6.74 19.60 1.48
C MET A 36 -7.91 20.34 0.81
N ILE A 37 -8.96 19.62 0.40
CA ILE A 37 -10.16 20.22 -0.18
C ILE A 37 -10.87 21.12 0.85
N GLN A 38 -11.07 20.64 2.08
CA GLN A 38 -11.71 21.42 3.15
C GLN A 38 -10.93 22.71 3.50
N LEU A 39 -9.61 22.70 3.36
CA LEU A 39 -8.74 23.86 3.59
C LEU A 39 -8.64 24.79 2.38
N GLY A 40 -9.44 24.58 1.32
CA GLY A 40 -9.38 25.37 0.09
C GLY A 40 -8.12 25.16 -0.75
N ARG A 41 -7.35 24.10 -0.49
CA ARG A 41 -6.08 23.78 -1.16
C ARG A 41 -6.29 22.83 -2.34
N GLY A 42 -7.24 23.14 -3.22
CA GLY A 42 -7.65 22.29 -4.34
C GLY A 42 -6.50 21.91 -5.28
N GLU A 43 -5.65 22.88 -5.66
CA GLU A 43 -4.48 22.61 -6.52
C GLU A 43 -3.50 21.61 -5.89
N LYS A 44 -3.28 21.70 -4.57
CA LYS A 44 -2.42 20.75 -3.85
C LYS A 44 -3.04 19.36 -3.78
N ALA A 45 -4.38 19.28 -3.64
CA ALA A 45 -5.08 18.01 -3.69
C ALA A 45 -4.94 17.34 -5.06
N ILE A 46 -5.06 18.10 -6.16
CA ILE A 46 -4.85 17.60 -7.52
C ILE A 46 -3.41 17.11 -7.71
N GLN A 47 -2.42 17.92 -7.34
CA GLN A 47 -1.01 17.51 -7.41
C GLN A 47 -0.72 16.25 -6.57
N TYR A 48 -1.38 16.10 -5.42
CA TYR A 48 -1.25 14.91 -4.59
C TYR A 48 -1.84 13.68 -5.28
N ILE A 49 -3.02 13.80 -5.88
CA ILE A 49 -3.67 12.73 -6.66
C ILE A 49 -2.81 12.33 -7.86
N GLU A 50 -2.27 13.30 -8.60
CA GLU A 50 -1.40 13.03 -9.75
C GLU A 50 -0.13 12.28 -9.32
N LYS A 51 0.51 12.71 -8.23
CA LYS A 51 1.66 11.98 -7.65
C LYS A 51 1.27 10.56 -7.24
N LEU A 52 0.14 10.41 -6.56
CA LEU A 52 -0.35 9.10 -6.10
C LEU A 52 -0.66 8.16 -7.27
N ALA A 53 -1.23 8.69 -8.36
CA ALA A 53 -1.55 7.91 -9.56
C ALA A 53 -0.31 7.47 -10.35
N HIS A 54 0.79 8.22 -10.25
CA HIS A 54 2.05 7.90 -10.90
C HIS A 54 3.05 7.19 -9.97
N ASP A 55 2.67 6.89 -8.73
CA ASP A 55 3.51 6.20 -7.78
C ASP A 55 3.43 4.67 -8.01
N PRO A 56 4.48 4.05 -8.60
CA PRO A 56 4.47 2.62 -8.87
C PRO A 56 4.48 1.78 -7.59
N GLU A 57 4.92 2.33 -6.45
CA GLU A 57 4.95 1.62 -5.15
C GLU A 57 3.57 1.50 -4.50
N MET A 58 2.58 2.28 -4.98
CA MET A 58 1.20 2.18 -4.47
C MET A 58 0.51 0.87 -4.93
N ILE A 59 0.87 0.37 -6.11
CA ILE A 59 0.36 -0.89 -6.68
C ILE A 59 1.40 -2.01 -6.53
N SER A 60 2.69 -1.66 -6.60
CA SER A 60 3.77 -2.63 -6.54
C SER A 60 4.17 -2.91 -5.09
N ASN A 61 3.95 -4.16 -4.70
CA ASN A 61 4.67 -4.85 -3.64
C ASN A 61 4.26 -4.58 -2.18
N VAL A 62 2.96 -4.61 -1.89
CA VAL A 62 2.52 -4.94 -0.52
C VAL A 62 3.17 -6.26 -0.05
N LEU A 63 3.40 -7.19 -0.98
CA LEU A 63 4.16 -8.43 -0.77
C LEU A 63 5.67 -8.21 -0.46
N ALA A 64 6.39 -7.34 -1.18
CA ALA A 64 7.81 -7.11 -0.85
C ALA A 64 8.00 -6.27 0.42
N ALA A 65 7.05 -5.38 0.75
CA ALA A 65 7.03 -4.69 2.05
C ALA A 65 6.81 -5.67 3.23
N TYR A 66 6.08 -6.77 3.01
CA TYR A 66 5.91 -7.83 4.00
C TYR A 66 7.20 -8.67 4.18
N GLN A 67 7.90 -8.99 3.08
CA GLN A 67 9.16 -9.75 3.13
C GLN A 67 10.29 -8.99 3.86
N ASN A 68 10.31 -7.65 3.80
CA ASN A 68 11.35 -6.84 4.47
C ASN A 68 11.14 -6.64 5.98
N LYS A 69 9.97 -6.94 6.54
CA LYS A 69 9.69 -6.79 7.98
C LYS A 69 10.00 -8.04 8.82
N HIS A 70 10.46 -9.11 8.18
CA HIS A 70 10.76 -10.39 8.82
C HIS A 70 12.24 -10.84 8.64
N LEU A 71 13.14 -9.90 8.35
CA LEU A 71 14.61 -10.08 8.36
C LEU A 71 15.23 -9.44 9.61
#